data_AF-A0A967VAW7-F1
#
_entry.id   AF-A0A967VAW7-F1
#
_cell.length_a   1.000
_cell.length_b   1.000
_cell.length_c   1.000
_cell.angle_alpha   90.00
_cell.angle_beta   90.00
_cell.angle_gamma   90.00
#
_symmetry.space_group_name_H-M   'P 1'
#
loop_
_entity.id
_entity.type
_entity.pdbx_description
1 polymer ?
#
loop_
_entity_poly.entity_id
_entity_poly.type
_entity_poly.pdbx_seq_one_letter_code
_entity_poly.pdbx_strand_id
1 'polypeptide(L)'
;MGGVLRAVQVKIYLPDCIYRIAVCLLLCYRRLRYGYPFRRIPLTQGKYAIVDPEDYDKLARHKWFAMRSRRGLYAIRMAKAKNGRRKKIRMHRQIMGEPKGKIIDHINHNGLDNRKANLRIVTNMQNSWNKRKQRGSYSSKYKGVSWAKRLGKWHAEIYCRGKKIFIGYFDDEKTAARAYDAKAGELYGEYALLNFPNHEKAEGRR
;
A
#
# COMPACT_ATOMS: atom_id res chain seq x y z
N MET A 1 -24.48 -54.02 -29.24
CA MET A 1 -23.04 -53.71 -29.33
C MET A 1 -22.79 -52.42 -28.54
N GLY A 2 -22.34 -52.52 -27.29
CA GLY A 2 -22.06 -51.36 -26.43
C GLY A 2 -20.59 -51.38 -25.99
N GLY A 3 -19.75 -50.57 -26.64
CA GLY A 3 -18.32 -50.49 -26.32
C GLY A 3 -18.08 -49.73 -25.02
N VAL A 4 -17.43 -50.39 -24.06
CA VAL A 4 -17.01 -49.78 -22.79
C VAL A 4 -15.81 -48.87 -23.07
N LEU A 5 -16.02 -47.55 -22.98
CA LEU A 5 -14.93 -46.57 -23.06
C LEU A 5 -14.01 -46.75 -21.85
N ARG A 6 -12.81 -47.28 -22.06
CA ARG A 6 -11.76 -47.31 -21.03
C ARG A 6 -11.00 -45.99 -21.06
N ALA A 7 -11.00 -45.27 -19.94
CA ALA A 7 -10.18 -44.09 -19.78
C ALA A 7 -8.69 -44.49 -19.74
N VAL A 8 -7.92 -44.05 -20.73
CA VAL A 8 -6.46 -44.23 -20.76
C VAL A 8 -5.82 -43.04 -20.05
N GLN A 9 -5.16 -43.29 -18.92
CA GLN A 9 -4.34 -42.27 -18.25
C GLN A 9 -2.92 -42.31 -18.83
N VAL A 10 -2.54 -41.25 -19.54
CA VAL A 10 -1.16 -41.04 -20.01
C VAL A 10 -0.46 -40.10 -19.02
N LYS A 11 0.63 -40.56 -18.41
CA LYS A 11 1.50 -39.72 -17.57
C LYS A 11 2.59 -39.13 -18.45
N ILE A 12 2.56 -37.81 -18.64
CA ILE A 12 3.58 -37.07 -19.38
C ILE A 12 4.48 -36.38 -18.34
N TYR A 13 5.80 -36.60 -18.45
CA TYR A 13 6.78 -35.96 -17.60
C TYR A 13 7.37 -34.75 -18.32
N LEU A 14 7.18 -33.56 -17.74
CA LEU A 14 7.77 -32.33 -18.25
C LEU A 14 9.15 -32.13 -17.62
N PRO A 15 10.18 -31.77 -18.41
CA PRO A 15 11.45 -31.28 -17.89
C PRO A 15 11.23 -30.10 -16.92
N ASP A 16 12.01 -30.05 -15.83
CA ASP A 16 11.84 -29.05 -14.76
C ASP A 16 11.92 -27.61 -15.27
N CYS A 17 12.74 -27.35 -16.30
CA CYS A 17 12.84 -26.04 -16.95
C CYS A 17 11.52 -25.61 -17.62
N ILE A 18 10.85 -26.52 -18.33
CA ILE A 18 9.56 -26.25 -19.01
C ILE A 18 8.47 -26.05 -17.96
N TYR A 19 8.47 -26.86 -16.90
CA TYR A 19 7.54 -26.71 -15.79
C TYR A 19 7.67 -25.34 -15.11
N ARG A 20 8.90 -24.89 -14.81
CA ARG A 20 9.16 -23.57 -14.22
C ARG A 20 8.67 -22.44 -15.12
N ILE A 21 8.92 -22.51 -16.43
CA ILE A 21 8.46 -21.51 -17.39
C ILE A 21 6.92 -21.47 -17.43
N ALA A 22 6.26 -22.63 -17.53
CA ALA A 22 4.80 -22.72 -17.54
C ALA A 22 4.17 -22.16 -16.26
N VAL A 23 4.77 -22.46 -15.09
CA VAL A 23 4.36 -21.88 -13.80
C VAL A 23 4.54 -20.37 -13.79
N CYS A 24 5.68 -19.84 -14.25
CA CYS A 24 5.92 -18.40 -14.35
C CYS A 24 4.88 -17.72 -15.26
N LEU A 25 4.58 -18.28 -16.43
CA LEU A 25 3.58 -17.75 -17.36
C LEU A 25 2.17 -17.78 -16.76
N LEU A 26 1.79 -18.87 -16.07
CA LEU A 26 0.51 -18.97 -15.38
C LEU A 26 0.40 -17.93 -14.25
N LEU A 27 1.47 -17.72 -13.48
CA LEU A 27 1.51 -16.71 -12.41
C LEU A 27 1.43 -15.29 -12.98
N CYS A 28 2.13 -15.01 -14.09
CA CYS A 28 2.03 -13.74 -14.81
C CYS A 28 0.62 -13.51 -15.35
N TYR A 29 0.02 -14.52 -15.98
CA TYR A 29 -1.36 -14.46 -16.47
C TYR A 29 -2.36 -14.23 -15.33
N ARG A 30 -2.24 -14.97 -14.22
CA ARG A 30 -3.09 -14.78 -13.04
C ARG A 30 -2.91 -13.39 -12.44
N ARG A 31 -1.68 -12.88 -12.40
CA ARG A 31 -1.40 -11.51 -11.95
C ARG A 31 -2.04 -10.47 -12.86
N LEU A 32 -2.00 -10.66 -14.18
CA LEU A 32 -2.61 -9.77 -15.16
C LEU A 32 -4.15 -9.85 -15.13
N ARG A 33 -4.73 -11.04 -15.01
CA ARG A 33 -6.18 -11.28 -15.11
C ARG A 33 -6.92 -11.14 -13.78
N TYR A 34 -6.33 -11.58 -12.67
CA TYR A 34 -6.96 -11.65 -11.35
C TYR A 34 -6.26 -10.81 -10.28
N GLY A 35 -5.12 -10.20 -10.61
CA GLY A 35 -4.30 -9.45 -9.67
C GLY A 35 -3.42 -10.33 -8.79
N TYR A 36 -2.82 -9.72 -7.78
CA TYR A 36 -1.89 -10.36 -6.87
C TYR A 36 -2.63 -11.34 -5.93
N PRO A 37 -2.25 -12.64 -5.85
CA PRO A 37 -2.94 -13.60 -5.00
C PRO A 37 -2.81 -13.19 -3.52
N PHE A 38 -3.90 -13.28 -2.77
CA PHE A 38 -3.92 -12.96 -1.35
C PHE A 38 -4.83 -13.91 -0.59
N ARG A 39 -4.59 -14.05 0.71
CA ARG A 39 -5.49 -14.77 1.63
C ARG A 39 -6.09 -13.83 2.64
N ARG A 40 -7.30 -14.16 3.11
CA ARG A 40 -8.03 -13.40 4.12
C ARG A 40 -7.88 -14.07 5.48
N ILE A 41 -7.48 -13.30 6.49
CA ILE A 41 -7.48 -13.73 7.89
C ILE A 41 -8.62 -13.02 8.60
N PRO A 42 -9.59 -13.74 9.19
CA PRO A 42 -10.69 -13.12 9.93
C PRO A 42 -10.15 -12.38 11.16
N LEU A 43 -10.75 -11.23 11.41
CA LEU A 43 -10.53 -10.39 12.59
C LEU A 43 -11.82 -10.31 13.39
N THR A 44 -11.73 -9.82 14.63
CA THR A 44 -12.92 -9.39 15.37
C THR A 44 -13.73 -8.34 14.60
N GLN A 45 -15.04 -8.23 14.90
CA GLN A 45 -15.97 -7.28 14.29
C GLN A 45 -16.28 -7.53 12.79
N GLY A 46 -16.22 -8.78 12.33
CA GLY A 46 -16.58 -9.15 10.94
C GLY A 46 -15.64 -8.61 9.86
N LYS A 47 -14.42 -8.20 10.25
CA LYS A 47 -13.41 -7.66 9.34
C LYS A 47 -12.41 -8.74 8.95
N TYR A 48 -11.64 -8.46 7.90
CA TYR A 48 -10.57 -9.35 7.45
C TYR A 48 -9.29 -8.54 7.20
N ALA A 49 -8.14 -9.13 7.52
CA ALA A 49 -6.87 -8.68 7.00
C ALA A 49 -6.55 -9.47 5.72
N ILE A 50 -5.91 -8.83 4.75
CA ILE A 50 -5.37 -9.52 3.57
C ILE A 50 -3.85 -9.63 3.69
N VAL A 51 -3.32 -10.80 3.32
CA VAL A 51 -1.89 -11.17 3.45
C VAL A 51 -1.45 -11.97 2.23
N ASP A 52 -0.14 -12.06 2.03
CA ASP A 52 0.44 -12.98 1.05
C ASP A 52 0.14 -14.44 1.42
N PRO A 53 -0.08 -15.34 0.44
CA PRO A 53 -0.34 -16.75 0.71
C PRO A 53 0.74 -17.43 1.55
N GLU A 54 2.01 -17.06 1.36
CA GLU A 54 3.17 -17.60 2.09
C GLU A 54 3.22 -17.24 3.58
N ASP A 55 2.59 -16.14 3.99
CA ASP A 55 2.54 -15.71 5.39
C ASP A 55 1.30 -16.24 6.11
N TYR A 56 0.31 -16.75 5.38
CA TYR A 56 -1.00 -17.12 5.90
C TYR A 56 -0.91 -18.15 7.02
N ASP A 57 -0.24 -19.28 6.79
CA ASP A 57 -0.22 -20.40 7.76
C ASP A 57 0.43 -20.01 9.08
N LYS A 58 1.42 -19.12 9.06
CA LYS A 58 2.08 -18.59 10.26
C LYS A 58 1.17 -17.62 11.01
N LEU A 59 0.49 -16.74 10.28
CA LEU A 59 -0.35 -15.70 10.87
C LEU A 59 -1.69 -16.25 11.38
N ALA A 60 -2.29 -17.22 10.68
CA ALA A 60 -3.58 -17.81 11.01
C ALA A 60 -3.58 -18.60 12.34
N ARG A 61 -2.41 -19.00 12.83
CA ARG A 61 -2.22 -19.63 14.17
C ARG A 61 -2.57 -18.70 15.33
N HIS A 62 -2.76 -17.41 15.07
CA HIS A 62 -3.03 -16.42 16.11
C HIS A 62 -4.43 -15.82 15.97
N LYS A 63 -5.03 -15.49 17.10
CA LYS A 63 -6.26 -14.68 17.14
C LYS A 63 -5.92 -13.21 16.92
N TRP A 64 -6.44 -12.64 15.83
CA TRP A 64 -6.25 -11.25 15.45
C TRP A 64 -7.53 -10.43 15.69
N PHE A 65 -7.35 -9.14 15.97
CA PHE A 65 -8.44 -8.19 16.14
C PHE A 65 -8.15 -6.88 15.41
N ALA A 66 -9.21 -6.23 14.93
CA ALA A 66 -9.12 -4.93 14.29
C ALA A 66 -9.12 -3.83 15.36
N MET A 67 -8.05 -3.06 15.45
CA MET A 67 -7.95 -1.92 16.37
C MET A 67 -7.94 -0.60 15.60
N ARG A 68 -8.77 0.35 16.03
CA ARG A 68 -8.79 1.72 15.49
C ARG A 68 -7.58 2.50 16.00
N SER A 69 -6.96 3.23 15.08
CA SER A 69 -5.93 4.24 15.30
C SER A 69 -6.38 5.54 14.64
N ARG A 70 -5.73 6.67 14.98
CA ARG A 70 -5.93 7.96 14.30
C ARG A 70 -5.77 7.88 12.77
N ARG A 71 -4.95 6.93 12.28
CA ARG A 71 -4.65 6.76 10.85
C ARG A 71 -5.50 5.71 10.13
N GLY A 72 -6.32 4.94 10.83
CA GLY A 72 -7.07 3.84 10.23
C GLY A 72 -7.20 2.62 11.14
N LEU A 73 -7.57 1.48 10.56
CA LEU A 73 -7.66 0.20 11.27
C LEU A 73 -6.38 -0.60 11.07
N TYR A 74 -5.94 -1.29 12.11
CA TYR A 74 -4.80 -2.20 12.06
C TYR A 74 -5.19 -3.57 12.62
N ALA A 75 -4.70 -4.62 11.97
CA ALA A 75 -4.77 -5.98 12.51
C ALA A 75 -3.71 -6.15 13.60
N ILE A 76 -4.15 -6.47 14.81
CA ILE A 76 -3.27 -6.66 15.96
C ILE A 76 -3.61 -7.94 16.72
N ARG A 77 -2.63 -8.47 17.46
CA ARG A 77 -2.80 -9.59 18.38
C ARG A 77 -2.17 -9.27 19.73
N MET A 78 -2.60 -9.98 20.76
CA MET A 78 -1.96 -9.96 22.07
C MET A 78 -0.93 -11.09 22.16
N ALA A 79 0.23 -10.80 22.76
CA ALA A 79 1.27 -11.78 23.06
C ALA A 79 1.77 -11.57 24.50
N LYS A 80 2.29 -12.62 25.15
CA LYS A 80 3.02 -12.48 26.40
C LYS A 80 4.46 -12.06 26.09
N ALA A 81 4.96 -11.03 26.75
CA ALA A 81 6.35 -10.61 26.71
C ALA A 81 7.19 -11.44 27.70
N LYS A 82 8.53 -11.38 27.57
CA LYS A 82 9.46 -12.11 28.45
C LYS A 82 9.28 -11.78 29.95
N ASN A 83 8.82 -10.57 30.25
CA ASN A 83 8.52 -10.11 31.62
C ASN A 83 7.09 -10.46 32.10
N GLY A 84 6.40 -11.40 31.44
CA GLY A 84 5.03 -11.80 31.76
C GLY A 84 3.93 -10.80 31.36
N ARG A 85 4.28 -9.55 31.02
CA ARG A 85 3.31 -8.53 30.62
C ARG A 85 2.73 -8.81 29.24
N ARG A 86 1.49 -8.37 28.99
CA ARG A 86 0.85 -8.48 27.67
C ARG A 86 1.38 -7.38 26.74
N LYS A 87 1.91 -7.75 25.56
CA LYS A 87 2.34 -6.85 24.48
C LYS A 87 1.37 -6.94 23.30
N LYS A 88 1.06 -5.80 22.68
CA LYS A 88 0.34 -5.72 21.41
C LYS A 88 1.33 -5.89 20.26
N ILE A 89 1.05 -6.80 19.33
CA ILE A 89 1.84 -7.03 18.12
C ILE A 89 0.95 -6.71 16.90
N ARG A 90 1.45 -5.87 15.99
CA ARG A 90 0.75 -5.54 14.75
C ARG A 90 1.13 -6.53 13.64
N MET A 91 0.18 -6.89 12.78
CA MET A 91 0.40 -7.90 11.73
C MET A 91 1.55 -7.55 10.80
N HIS A 92 1.56 -6.34 10.22
CA HIS A 92 2.66 -5.86 9.39
C HIS A 92 4.05 -5.93 10.06
N ARG A 93 4.14 -5.75 11.39
CA ARG A 93 5.41 -5.88 12.13
C ARG A 93 5.83 -7.34 12.31
N GLN A 94 4.87 -8.26 12.40
CA GLN A 94 5.20 -9.67 12.45
C GLN A 94 5.70 -10.17 11.08
N ILE A 95 5.18 -9.61 9.98
CA ILE A 95 5.60 -9.96 8.62
C ILE A 95 6.99 -9.38 8.30
N MET A 96 7.18 -8.09 8.54
CA MET A 96 8.41 -7.37 8.13
C MET A 96 9.49 -7.32 9.22
N GLY A 97 9.19 -7.81 10.42
CA GLY A 97 10.07 -7.69 11.59
C GLY A 97 10.01 -6.32 12.30
N GLU A 98 10.95 -6.09 13.22
CA GLU A 98 11.11 -4.82 13.95
C GLU A 98 12.43 -4.14 13.53
N PRO A 99 12.46 -3.40 12.39
CA PRO A 99 13.68 -2.73 11.96
C PRO A 99 14.05 -1.59 12.92
N LYS A 100 15.29 -1.58 13.43
CA LYS A 100 15.77 -0.55 14.37
C LYS A 100 15.71 0.84 13.72
N GLY A 101 15.12 1.81 14.43
CA GLY A 101 15.04 3.21 13.99
C GLY A 101 14.15 3.48 12.77
N LYS A 102 13.50 2.47 12.19
CA LYS A 102 12.61 2.60 11.03
C LYS A 102 11.19 2.18 11.38
N ILE A 103 10.26 2.55 10.52
CA ILE A 103 8.84 2.19 10.63
C ILE A 103 8.41 1.45 9.38
N ILE A 104 7.37 0.63 9.52
CA ILE A 104 6.74 -0.07 8.39
C ILE A 104 5.50 0.73 8.02
N ASP A 105 5.51 1.29 6.81
CA ASP A 105 4.42 2.08 6.22
C ASP A 105 3.55 1.21 5.32
N HIS A 106 2.25 1.52 5.30
CA HIS A 106 1.28 0.95 4.38
C HIS A 106 1.12 1.91 3.20
N ILE A 107 1.59 1.52 2.02
CA ILE A 107 1.61 2.38 0.83
C ILE A 107 0.22 2.97 0.55
N ASN A 108 -0.83 2.14 0.63
CA ASN A 108 -2.23 2.54 0.40
C ASN A 108 -2.98 3.09 1.63
N HIS A 109 -2.32 3.26 2.78
CA HIS A 109 -2.90 3.63 4.09
C HIS A 109 -3.94 2.66 4.66
N ASN A 110 -4.11 1.47 4.08
CA ASN A 110 -5.00 0.45 4.62
C ASN A 110 -4.21 -0.50 5.54
N GLY A 111 -4.31 -0.27 6.86
CA GLY A 111 -3.61 -1.11 7.86
C GLY A 111 -4.14 -2.54 8.00
N LEU A 112 -5.19 -2.92 7.26
CA LEU A 112 -5.67 -4.30 7.12
C LEU A 112 -5.10 -4.99 5.86
N ASP A 113 -4.51 -4.24 4.93
CA ASP A 113 -3.78 -4.78 3.79
C ASP A 113 -2.31 -4.99 4.15
N ASN A 114 -1.99 -6.18 4.64
CA ASN A 114 -0.66 -6.53 5.13
C ASN A 114 0.13 -7.35 4.09
N ARG A 115 -0.22 -7.28 2.82
CA ARG A 115 0.58 -7.87 1.73
C ARG A 115 1.92 -7.14 1.63
N LYS A 116 3.02 -7.86 1.41
CA LYS A 116 4.38 -7.32 1.28
C LYS A 116 4.48 -6.26 0.20
N ALA A 117 3.77 -6.43 -0.92
CA ALA A 117 3.67 -5.43 -1.99
C ALA A 117 3.06 -4.08 -1.55
N ASN A 118 2.34 -4.03 -0.41
CA ASN A 118 1.77 -2.82 0.18
C ASN A 118 2.57 -2.31 1.40
N LEU A 119 3.62 -3.01 1.82
CA LEU A 119 4.43 -2.67 2.98
C LEU A 119 5.81 -2.18 2.55
N ARG A 120 6.32 -1.17 3.24
CA ARG A 120 7.70 -0.69 3.04
C ARG A 120 8.33 -0.22 4.34
N ILE A 121 9.64 -0.45 4.47
CA ILE A 121 10.42 0.02 5.62
C ILE A 121 10.94 1.42 5.30
N VAL A 122 10.52 2.40 6.10
CA VAL A 122 10.78 3.82 5.84
C VAL A 122 11.22 4.55 7.11
N THR A 123 11.85 5.70 6.93
CA THR A 123 12.10 6.65 8.02
C THR A 123 10.82 7.41 8.39
N ASN A 124 10.81 8.06 9.55
CA ASN A 124 9.69 8.94 9.95
C ASN A 124 9.47 10.08 8.92
N MET A 125 10.55 10.60 8.34
CA MET A 125 10.51 11.64 7.31
C MET A 125 9.85 11.12 6.02
N GLN A 126 10.30 9.99 5.49
CA GLN A 126 9.70 9.37 4.29
C GLN A 126 8.22 9.04 4.50
N ASN A 127 7.85 8.47 5.65
CA ASN A 127 6.44 8.23 5.98
C ASN A 127 5.62 9.53 6.07
N SER A 128 6.24 10.67 6.39
CA SER A 128 5.55 11.96 6.41
C SER A 128 5.19 12.45 5.00
N TRP A 129 5.98 12.09 4.00
CA TRP A 129 5.72 12.41 2.60
C TRP A 129 4.49 11.67 2.06
N ASN A 130 4.23 10.46 2.56
CA ASN A 130 3.02 9.68 2.29
C ASN A 130 1.78 10.16 3.07
N LYS A 131 1.77 11.34 3.70
CA LYS A 131 0.59 11.83 4.43
C LYS A 131 -0.47 12.40 3.49
N ARG A 132 -1.74 12.09 3.79
CA ARG A 132 -2.91 12.75 3.20
C ARG A 132 -3.02 14.19 3.71
N LYS A 133 -3.70 15.05 2.93
CA LYS A 133 -4.13 16.36 3.42
C LYS A 133 -4.98 16.18 4.68
N GLN A 134 -4.73 17.03 5.69
CA GLN A 134 -5.57 17.05 6.88
C GLN A 134 -7.00 17.48 6.52
N ARG A 135 -7.98 16.93 7.22
CA ARG A 135 -9.39 17.34 7.08
C ARG A 135 -9.63 18.56 7.97
N GLY A 136 -10.43 19.52 7.49
CA GLY A 136 -10.73 20.76 8.21
C GLY A 136 -11.16 21.87 7.25
N SER A 137 -11.40 23.07 7.79
CA SER A 137 -11.66 24.27 7.00
C SER A 137 -10.34 24.81 6.44
N TYR A 138 -9.97 24.33 5.26
CA TYR A 138 -8.82 24.83 4.51
C TYR A 138 -9.31 25.48 3.23
N SER A 139 -8.55 26.46 2.74
CA SER A 139 -8.89 27.18 1.50
C SER A 139 -8.80 26.31 0.24
N SER A 140 -8.11 25.17 0.31
CA SER A 140 -7.94 24.24 -0.81
C SER A 140 -8.27 22.81 -0.39
N LYS A 141 -8.66 21.96 -1.34
CA LYS A 141 -8.77 20.51 -1.14
C LYS A 141 -7.48 19.73 -1.44
N TYR A 142 -6.51 20.34 -2.13
CA TYR A 142 -5.27 19.67 -2.56
C TYR A 142 -4.11 19.88 -1.60
N LYS A 143 -3.31 18.85 -1.38
CA LYS A 143 -2.14 18.89 -0.52
C LYS A 143 -1.12 19.89 -1.06
N GLY A 144 -0.56 20.71 -0.16
CA GLY A 144 0.44 21.73 -0.49
C GLY A 144 -0.10 22.99 -1.16
N VAL A 145 -1.43 23.10 -1.32
CA VAL A 145 -2.07 24.26 -1.94
C VAL A 145 -2.89 25.04 -0.91
N SER A 146 -2.85 26.37 -1.02
CA SER A 146 -3.66 27.31 -0.23
C SER A 146 -4.00 28.57 -1.03
N TRP A 147 -5.09 29.24 -0.69
CA TRP A 147 -5.47 30.52 -1.30
C TRP A 147 -4.71 31.70 -0.66
N ALA A 148 -3.97 32.46 -1.46
CA ALA A 148 -3.29 33.68 -1.04
C ALA A 148 -4.21 34.89 -1.25
N LYS A 149 -5.05 35.19 -0.25
CA LYS A 149 -6.08 36.26 -0.32
C LYS A 149 -5.57 37.59 -0.84
N ARG A 150 -4.39 38.03 -0.39
CA ARG A 150 -3.78 39.32 -0.79
C ARG A 150 -3.45 39.41 -2.28
N LEU A 151 -3.15 38.28 -2.92
CA LEU A 151 -2.75 38.23 -4.33
C LEU A 151 -3.88 37.74 -5.23
N GLY A 152 -5.00 37.27 -4.66
CA GLY A 152 -6.07 36.64 -5.43
C GLY A 152 -5.60 35.43 -6.23
N LYS A 153 -4.61 34.67 -5.73
CA LYS A 153 -3.99 33.53 -6.43
C LYS A 153 -3.87 32.29 -5.55
N TRP A 154 -3.80 31.13 -6.17
CA TRP A 154 -3.47 29.86 -5.54
C TRP A 154 -1.97 29.74 -5.34
N HIS A 155 -1.57 29.46 -4.11
CA HIS A 155 -0.19 29.29 -3.71
C HIS A 155 0.13 27.82 -3.52
N ALA A 156 1.24 27.34 -4.09
CA ALA A 156 1.76 26.00 -3.86
C ALA A 156 3.11 26.04 -3.13
N GLU A 157 3.24 25.20 -2.11
CA GLU A 157 4.47 25.03 -1.33
C GLU A 157 4.69 23.57 -0.91
N ILE A 158 5.94 23.21 -0.65
CA ILE A 158 6.32 21.86 -0.24
C ILE A 158 7.42 21.89 0.83
N TYR A 159 7.40 20.91 1.74
CA TYR A 159 8.37 20.83 2.85
C TYR A 159 9.29 19.62 2.68
N CYS A 160 10.58 19.85 2.43
CA CYS A 160 11.57 18.77 2.33
C CYS A 160 12.73 19.03 3.29
N ARG A 161 13.09 18.01 4.10
CA ARG A 161 14.22 18.06 5.05
C ARG A 161 14.22 19.31 5.95
N GLY A 162 13.05 19.68 6.46
CA GLY A 162 12.86 20.83 7.35
C GLY A 162 12.79 22.20 6.66
N LYS A 163 12.97 22.28 5.34
CA LYS A 163 12.88 23.52 4.58
C LYS A 163 11.55 23.60 3.83
N LYS A 164 10.91 24.77 3.88
CA LYS A 164 9.79 25.13 3.02
C LYS A 164 10.34 25.59 1.68
N ILE A 165 9.81 25.04 0.60
CA ILE A 165 10.16 25.36 -0.78
C ILE A 165 8.90 25.95 -1.41
N PHE A 166 9.01 27.21 -1.84
CA PHE A 166 8.00 27.89 -2.64
C PHE A 166 7.98 27.29 -4.05
N ILE A 167 6.80 26.95 -4.56
CA ILE A 167 6.65 26.41 -5.92
C ILE A 167 6.15 27.50 -6.86
N GLY A 168 5.16 28.29 -6.44
CA GLY A 168 4.60 29.34 -7.28
C GLY A 168 3.24 29.86 -6.83
N TYR A 169 2.78 30.87 -7.57
CA TYR A 169 1.40 31.34 -7.57
C TYR A 169 0.74 30.98 -8.90
N PHE A 170 -0.54 30.60 -8.85
CA PHE A 170 -1.30 30.10 -9.98
C PHE A 170 -2.73 30.67 -9.95
N ASP A 171 -3.34 30.80 -11.12
CA ASP A 171 -4.73 31.29 -11.22
C ASP A 171 -5.76 30.19 -10.92
N ASP A 172 -5.39 28.91 -11.13
CA ASP A 172 -6.25 27.75 -10.88
C ASP A 172 -5.70 26.82 -9.78
N GLU A 173 -6.62 26.30 -8.96
CA GLU A 173 -6.31 25.43 -7.82
C GLU A 173 -5.69 24.10 -8.28
N LYS A 174 -6.20 23.53 -9.39
CA LYS A 174 -5.71 22.24 -9.91
C LYS A 174 -4.33 22.41 -10.51
N THR A 175 -4.06 23.53 -11.19
CA THR A 175 -2.73 23.84 -11.73
C THR A 175 -1.69 23.94 -10.61
N ALA A 176 -2.01 24.65 -9.51
CA ALA A 176 -1.17 24.68 -8.31
C ALA A 176 -0.91 23.28 -7.74
N ALA A 177 -1.95 22.44 -7.70
CA ALA A 177 -1.85 21.06 -7.21
C ALA A 177 -1.03 20.14 -8.13
N ARG A 178 -1.07 20.33 -9.45
CA ARG A 178 -0.21 19.62 -10.40
C ARG A 178 1.25 20.04 -10.25
N ALA A 179 1.51 21.33 -10.06
CA ALA A 179 2.86 21.83 -9.77
C ALA A 179 3.41 21.24 -8.46
N TYR A 180 2.55 21.13 -7.43
CA TYR A 180 2.88 20.40 -6.21
C TYR A 180 3.21 18.93 -6.47
N ASP A 181 2.39 18.22 -7.24
CA ASP A 181 2.60 16.80 -7.54
C ASP A 181 3.91 16.56 -8.30
N ALA A 182 4.22 17.40 -9.29
CA ALA A 182 5.50 17.35 -10.00
C ALA A 182 6.68 17.53 -9.04
N LYS A 183 6.63 18.55 -8.17
CA LYS A 183 7.70 18.80 -7.19
C LYS A 183 7.78 17.71 -6.12
N ALA A 184 6.65 17.13 -5.73
CA ALA A 184 6.60 16.00 -4.80
C ALA A 184 7.19 14.73 -5.42
N GLY A 185 6.94 14.47 -6.71
CA GLY A 185 7.57 13.39 -7.46
C GLY A 185 9.09 13.54 -7.51
N GLU A 186 9.59 14.73 -7.83
CA GLU A 186 11.02 15.04 -7.85
C GLU A 186 11.68 14.86 -6.46
N LEU A 187 11.08 15.41 -5.40
CA LEU A 187 11.70 15.47 -4.08
C LEU A 187 11.50 14.21 -3.23
N TYR A 188 10.35 13.55 -3.36
CA TYR A 188 9.97 12.42 -2.51
C TYR A 188 9.98 11.08 -3.24
N GLY A 189 10.03 11.07 -4.58
CA GLY A 189 10.03 9.86 -5.39
C GLY A 189 8.86 8.93 -5.07
N GLU A 190 9.15 7.65 -4.90
CA GLU A 190 8.18 6.59 -4.57
C GLU A 190 7.40 6.81 -3.26
N TYR A 191 7.88 7.69 -2.37
CA TYR A 191 7.20 8.01 -1.11
C TYR A 191 6.16 9.11 -1.23
N ALA A 192 6.06 9.76 -2.39
CA ALA A 192 5.11 10.82 -2.64
C ALA A 192 3.67 10.30 -2.62
N LEU A 193 2.81 10.93 -1.83
CA LEU A 193 1.37 10.85 -2.04
C LEU A 193 0.93 12.07 -2.85
N LEU A 194 0.66 11.83 -4.13
CA LEU A 194 0.21 12.82 -5.10
C LEU A 194 -1.29 13.11 -4.97
N ASN A 195 -1.69 14.31 -5.37
CA ASN A 195 -3.08 14.72 -5.52
C ASN A 195 -3.75 14.00 -6.71
N PHE A 196 -2.98 13.71 -7.78
CA PHE A 196 -3.44 13.20 -9.07
C PHE A 196 -2.72 11.90 -9.50
N PRO A 197 -2.86 10.77 -8.79
CA PRO A 197 -2.07 9.55 -9.02
C PRO A 197 -2.37 8.80 -10.34
N ASN A 198 -3.43 9.16 -11.08
CA ASN A 198 -3.91 8.38 -12.24
C ASN A 198 -3.74 9.08 -13.60
N HIS A 199 -3.16 10.29 -13.67
CA HIS A 199 -3.19 11.08 -14.90
C HIS A 199 -2.18 10.67 -15.98
N GLU A 200 -1.12 9.90 -15.65
CA GLU A 200 -0.19 9.38 -16.68
C GLU A 200 -0.80 8.30 -17.58
N LYS A 201 -1.93 7.67 -17.18
CA LYS A 201 -2.56 6.62 -17.99
C LYS A 201 -3.58 7.13 -19.02
N ALA A 202 -3.91 8.41 -19.00
CA ALA A 202 -4.92 8.99 -19.89
C ALA A 202 -4.36 9.50 -21.22
N GLU A 203 -3.07 9.83 -21.28
CA GLU A 203 -2.45 10.44 -22.48
C GLU A 203 -1.85 9.39 -23.45
N GLY A 204 -1.77 8.12 -23.04
CA GLY A 204 -1.28 7.01 -23.87
C GLY A 204 -2.35 6.08 -24.45
N ARG A 205 -3.63 6.51 -24.46
CA ARG A 205 -4.73 5.82 -25.15
C ARG A 205 -5.37 6.77 -26.15
N ARG A 206 -4.70 6.96 -27.27
CA ARG A 206 -5.33 7.31 -28.54
C ARG A 206 -4.87 6.29 -29.56
#